data_AF-A0A2E6H0A5-F1
#
_entry.id   AF-A0A2E6H0A5-F1
#
_cell.length_a   1.000
_cell.length_b   1.000
_cell.length_c   1.000
_cell.angle_alpha   90.00
_cell.angle_beta   90.00
_cell.angle_gamma   90.00
#
_symmetry.space_group_name_H-M   'P 1'
#
loop_
_entity.id
_entity.type
_entity.pdbx_description
1 polymer ?
#
loop_
_entity_poly.entity_id
_entity_poly.type
_entity_poly.pdbx_seq_one_letter_code
_entity_poly.pdbx_strand_id
1 'polypeptide(L)'
;MKKLILFYILSTSICFSNDYTIKIPQDVIEAMDLSPELAARLSGGDIIGNGGGLVEQEFRFAYRRLPKIIEICEESQFCPFSGLERTRLIKIKEVASKFLNLKDRLIFLSESKYPGFFRDSNDSEIRIAKTAFIPGAPIFVNLDLLYIDNKPSIEFSTMIALLVHELGHQIGVKSHSELDEMGAKLRDYLTQDTRVNSYDVNGLMAQVRIFNLQKVDFNAEVFFSYNGTIIPLTSRIRSELTCKRKKSLAIGFEIANPHWERFRSDRGVFILGYNAWLRVRCLELNTSAIWTEDRDLLLNFHFYDNEYLSLDLKIK
;
A
#
# COMPACT_ATOMS: atom_id res chain seq x y z
N MET A 1 53.43 9.95 2.39
CA MET A 1 52.23 10.72 2.77
C MET A 1 50.90 10.12 2.32
N LYS A 2 50.75 9.53 1.12
CA LYS A 2 49.46 8.94 0.66
C LYS A 2 48.94 7.72 1.44
N LYS A 3 49.80 7.00 2.18
CA LYS A 3 49.39 5.85 3.01
C LYS A 3 48.81 6.22 4.39
N LEU A 4 48.99 7.45 4.87
CA LEU A 4 48.45 7.87 6.18
C LEU A 4 46.97 8.31 6.10
N ILE A 5 46.51 8.77 4.92
CA ILE A 5 45.13 9.27 4.73
C ILE A 5 44.13 8.11 4.67
N LEU A 6 44.53 6.93 4.15
CA LEU A 6 43.65 5.76 4.07
C LEU A 6 43.32 5.17 5.45
N PHE A 7 44.24 5.29 6.42
CA PHE A 7 44.02 4.82 7.79
C PHE A 7 42.99 5.69 8.54
N TYR A 8 42.98 7.00 8.27
CA TYR A 8 42.04 7.94 8.89
C TYR A 8 40.60 7.82 8.35
N ILE A 9 40.43 7.36 7.11
CA ILE A 9 39.11 7.11 6.51
C ILE A 9 38.53 5.76 6.97
N LEU A 10 39.38 4.76 7.23
CA LEU A 10 38.95 3.46 7.76
C LEU A 10 38.63 3.52 9.26
N SER A 11 39.26 4.40 10.04
CA SER A 11 39.01 4.51 11.49
C SER A 11 37.77 5.34 11.88
N THR A 12 37.20 6.13 10.97
CA THR A 12 35.98 6.93 11.24
C THR A 12 34.69 6.21 10.86
N SER A 13 34.79 5.00 10.32
CA SER A 13 33.63 4.16 9.96
C SER A 13 33.29 3.13 11.05
N ILE A 14 33.71 3.34 12.30
CA ILE A 14 33.07 2.70 13.46
C ILE A 14 31.71 3.40 13.60
N CYS A 15 30.81 3.06 12.67
CA CYS A 15 29.42 3.42 12.71
C CYS A 15 28.85 2.85 14.00
N PHE A 16 28.49 3.74 14.92
CA PHE A 16 27.51 3.44 15.95
C PHE A 16 26.25 2.97 15.22
N SER A 17 26.05 1.65 15.08
CA SER A 17 24.71 1.13 14.83
C SER A 17 23.93 1.49 16.08
N ASN A 18 23.14 2.56 16.00
CA ASN A 18 22.12 2.78 17.02
C ASN A 18 21.18 1.59 16.91
N ASP A 19 21.32 0.64 17.83
CA ASP A 19 20.48 -0.55 17.89
C ASP A 19 19.03 -0.08 17.97
N TYR A 20 18.30 -0.31 16.88
CA TYR A 20 16.92 0.07 16.78
C TYR A 20 16.09 -0.88 17.61
N THR A 21 15.46 -0.37 18.66
CA THR A 21 14.61 -1.15 19.56
C THR A 21 13.14 -0.81 19.32
N ILE A 22 12.32 -1.83 19.07
CA ILE A 22 10.87 -1.65 18.97
C ILE A 22 10.35 -1.39 20.38
N LYS A 23 9.70 -0.24 20.57
CA LYS A 23 9.09 0.11 21.86
C LYS A 23 7.63 -0.29 21.85
N ILE A 24 7.31 -1.40 22.50
CA ILE A 24 5.92 -1.82 22.71
C ILE A 24 5.45 -1.28 24.06
N PRO A 25 4.34 -0.52 24.11
CA PRO A 25 3.76 -0.06 25.36
C PRO A 25 3.42 -1.22 26.30
N GLN A 26 3.64 -1.04 27.60
CA GLN A 26 3.43 -2.08 28.62
C GLN A 26 1.97 -2.54 28.69
N ASP A 27 1.02 -1.62 28.52
CA ASP A 27 -0.41 -1.92 28.44
C ASP A 27 -0.76 -2.80 27.23
N VAL A 28 -0.03 -2.69 26.11
CA VAL A 28 -0.17 -3.58 24.95
C VAL A 28 0.39 -4.97 25.26
N ILE A 29 1.55 -5.05 25.93
CA ILE A 29 2.15 -6.33 26.36
C ILE A 29 1.16 -7.10 27.23
N GLU A 30 0.55 -6.42 28.20
CA GLU A 30 -0.44 -6.99 29.11
C GLU A 30 -1.75 -7.34 28.39
N ALA A 31 -2.27 -6.45 27.55
CA ALA A 31 -3.54 -6.68 26.85
C ALA A 31 -3.48 -7.81 25.81
N MET A 32 -2.29 -8.08 25.25
CA MET A 32 -2.08 -9.14 24.27
C MET A 32 -1.53 -10.43 24.89
N ASP A 33 -1.31 -10.47 26.21
CA ASP A 33 -0.70 -11.60 26.92
C ASP A 33 0.60 -12.07 26.25
N LEU A 34 1.48 -11.12 25.90
CA LEU A 34 2.74 -11.45 25.24
C LEU A 34 3.65 -12.21 26.20
N SER A 35 4.17 -13.36 25.75
CA SER A 35 5.15 -14.10 26.56
C SER A 35 6.36 -13.19 26.89
N PRO A 36 6.94 -13.30 28.10
CA PRO A 36 8.10 -12.49 28.47
C PRO A 36 9.27 -12.63 27.48
N GLU A 37 9.44 -13.82 26.90
CA GLU A 37 10.45 -14.07 25.87
C GLU A 37 10.16 -13.28 24.58
N LEU A 38 8.93 -13.31 24.07
CA LEU A 38 8.54 -12.55 22.88
C LEU A 38 8.66 -11.04 23.12
N ALA A 39 8.18 -10.56 24.27
CA ALA A 39 8.29 -9.15 24.65
C ALA A 39 9.77 -8.70 24.76
N ALA A 40 10.64 -9.52 25.35
CA ALA A 40 12.07 -9.24 25.43
C ALA A 40 12.74 -9.21 24.05
N ARG A 41 12.41 -10.15 23.16
CA ARG A 41 12.95 -10.19 21.79
C ARG A 41 12.50 -8.99 20.95
N LEU A 42 11.23 -8.60 21.06
CA LEU A 42 10.69 -7.40 20.41
C LEU A 42 11.43 -6.14 20.90
N SER A 43 11.68 -6.04 22.21
CA SER A 43 12.35 -4.90 22.83
C SER A 43 13.87 -4.86 22.60
N GLY A 44 14.51 -6.03 22.46
CA GLY A 44 15.97 -6.17 22.39
C GLY A 44 16.57 -5.93 21.00
N GLY A 45 15.75 -5.71 19.97
CA GLY A 45 16.24 -5.57 18.59
C GLY A 45 16.62 -6.89 17.91
N ASP A 46 16.50 -8.03 18.62
CA ASP A 46 16.76 -9.38 18.09
C ASP A 46 15.80 -9.79 16.97
N ILE A 47 14.64 -9.13 16.88
CA ILE A 47 13.74 -9.26 15.73
C ILE A 47 14.24 -8.34 14.60
N ILE A 48 15.33 -8.79 13.95
CA ILE A 48 15.79 -8.24 12.67
C ILE A 48 14.91 -8.85 11.57
N GLY A 49 13.71 -8.28 11.39
CA GLY A 49 12.70 -8.76 10.44
C GLY A 49 11.79 -7.67 9.89
N ASN A 50 12.14 -6.39 10.08
CA ASN A 50 11.22 -5.26 9.89
C ASN A 50 11.10 -4.81 8.42
N GLY A 51 10.85 -5.77 7.52
CA GLY A 51 10.10 -5.55 6.28
C GLY A 51 10.85 -4.83 5.16
N GLY A 52 11.84 -5.52 4.61
CA GLY A 52 12.34 -5.26 3.25
C GLY A 52 11.57 -6.05 2.17
N GLY A 53 10.80 -7.07 2.57
CA GLY A 53 9.99 -7.86 1.64
C GLY A 53 8.90 -7.02 0.97
N LEU A 54 8.50 -7.45 -0.22
CA LEU A 54 7.55 -6.71 -1.04
C LEU A 54 6.18 -6.59 -0.34
N VAL A 55 5.70 -7.66 0.28
CA VAL A 55 4.39 -7.65 0.95
C VAL A 55 4.39 -6.70 2.15
N GLU A 56 5.49 -6.62 2.90
CA GLU A 56 5.61 -5.72 4.03
C GLU A 56 5.64 -4.25 3.59
N GLN A 57 6.22 -3.95 2.42
CA GLN A 57 6.15 -2.61 1.82
C GLN A 57 4.71 -2.27 1.38
N GLU A 58 4.01 -3.23 0.77
CA GLU A 58 2.62 -3.07 0.34
C GLU A 58 1.66 -2.89 1.53
N PHE A 59 1.80 -3.65 2.61
CA PHE A 59 1.00 -3.45 3.83
C PHE A 59 1.21 -2.06 4.43
N ARG A 60 2.46 -1.57 4.45
CA ARG A 60 2.75 -0.21 4.91
C ARG A 60 2.16 0.84 3.98
N PHE A 61 2.20 0.60 2.67
CA PHE A 61 1.54 1.45 1.70
C PHE A 61 0.01 1.47 1.92
N ALA A 62 -0.61 0.30 2.09
CA ALA A 62 -2.03 0.15 2.41
C ALA A 62 -2.42 0.90 3.68
N TYR A 63 -1.67 0.72 4.78
CA TYR A 63 -1.89 1.45 6.03
C TYR A 63 -1.80 2.96 5.86
N ARG A 64 -0.81 3.43 5.09
CA ARG A 64 -0.66 4.87 4.79
C ARG A 64 -1.78 5.43 3.93
N ARG A 65 -2.40 4.61 3.08
CA ARG A 65 -3.47 5.01 2.17
C ARG A 65 -4.86 4.85 2.78
N LEU A 66 -5.02 3.98 3.76
CA LEU A 66 -6.31 3.66 4.36
C LEU A 66 -7.12 4.90 4.80
N PRO A 67 -6.55 5.91 5.51
CA PRO A 67 -7.33 7.08 5.88
C PRO A 67 -7.93 7.82 4.68
N LYS A 68 -7.14 7.94 3.61
CA LYS A 68 -7.54 8.63 2.38
C LYS A 68 -8.59 7.81 1.61
N ILE A 69 -8.45 6.49 1.58
CA ILE A 69 -9.43 5.58 1.01
C ILE A 69 -10.78 5.71 1.72
N ILE A 70 -10.78 5.71 3.06
CA ILE A 70 -12.00 5.88 3.85
C ILE A 70 -12.61 7.26 3.57
N GLU A 71 -11.82 8.33 3.57
CA GLU A 71 -12.28 9.69 3.25
C GLU A 71 -13.01 9.75 1.90
N ILE A 72 -12.45 9.15 0.85
CA ILE A 72 -13.10 9.08 -0.48
C ILE A 72 -14.41 8.33 -0.42
N CYS A 73 -14.44 7.19 0.27
CA CYS A 73 -15.67 6.44 0.45
C CYS A 73 -16.69 7.37 1.10
N GLU A 74 -16.40 7.96 2.26
CA GLU A 74 -17.38 8.80 2.96
C GLU A 74 -17.97 9.96 2.15
N GLU A 75 -17.18 10.51 1.23
CA GLU A 75 -17.58 11.60 0.33
C GLU A 75 -18.31 11.11 -0.92
N SER A 76 -18.22 9.82 -1.24
CA SER A 76 -18.85 9.17 -2.38
C SER A 76 -20.30 8.77 -2.09
N GLN A 77 -21.20 9.07 -3.03
CA GLN A 77 -22.58 8.58 -3.01
C GLN A 77 -22.69 7.04 -3.10
N PHE A 78 -21.63 6.37 -3.53
CA PHE A 78 -21.57 4.91 -3.70
C PHE A 78 -20.95 4.18 -2.50
N CYS A 79 -20.61 4.90 -1.43
CA CYS A 79 -20.02 4.27 -0.25
C CYS A 79 -21.06 3.43 0.48
N PRO A 80 -20.78 2.14 0.75
CA PRO A 80 -21.78 1.20 1.24
C PRO A 80 -22.10 1.35 2.74
N PHE A 81 -21.49 2.32 3.43
CA PHE A 81 -21.60 2.46 4.88
C PHE A 81 -22.66 3.49 5.27
N SER A 82 -23.52 3.11 6.21
CA SER A 82 -24.55 3.99 6.78
C SER A 82 -24.64 3.85 8.30
N GLY A 83 -25.36 4.78 8.95
CA GLY A 83 -25.63 4.73 10.39
C GLY A 83 -24.39 4.47 11.27
N LEU A 84 -24.47 3.44 12.11
CA LEU A 84 -23.41 3.07 13.05
C LEU A 84 -22.13 2.60 12.36
N GLU A 85 -22.23 1.88 11.24
CA GLU A 85 -21.06 1.41 10.49
C GLU A 85 -20.25 2.58 9.96
N ARG A 86 -20.92 3.62 9.44
CA ARG A 86 -20.26 4.85 9.00
C ARG A 86 -19.52 5.53 10.15
N THR A 87 -20.17 5.65 11.32
CA THR A 87 -19.52 6.21 12.51
C THR A 87 -18.28 5.43 12.93
N ARG A 88 -18.31 4.09 12.85
CA ARG A 88 -17.14 3.25 13.12
C ARG A 88 -16.04 3.43 12.09
N LEU A 89 -16.39 3.50 10.80
CA LEU A 89 -15.44 3.73 9.72
C LEU A 89 -14.71 5.08 9.87
N ILE A 90 -15.41 6.14 10.29
CA ILE A 90 -14.81 7.44 10.64
C ILE A 90 -13.78 7.29 11.77
N LYS A 91 -14.14 6.60 12.85
CA LYS A 91 -13.22 6.38 13.98
C LYS A 91 -12.00 5.57 13.58
N ILE A 92 -12.16 4.57 12.70
CA ILE A 92 -11.04 3.81 12.11
C ILE A 92 -10.10 4.76 11.35
N LYS A 93 -10.64 5.64 10.49
CA LYS A 93 -9.87 6.67 9.79
C LYS A 93 -9.12 7.59 10.76
N GLU A 94 -9.77 8.04 11.83
CA GLU A 94 -9.17 8.91 12.84
C GLU A 94 -8.00 8.24 13.56
N VAL A 95 -8.17 6.99 14.01
CA VAL A 95 -7.09 6.22 14.65
C VAL A 95 -5.93 6.01 13.68
N ALA A 96 -6.21 5.56 12.45
CA ALA A 96 -5.19 5.36 11.42
C ALA A 96 -4.41 6.65 11.13
N SER A 97 -5.11 7.78 11.00
CA SER A 97 -4.50 9.10 10.73
C SER A 97 -3.65 9.58 11.91
N LYS A 98 -4.18 9.49 13.14
CA LYS A 98 -3.51 9.94 14.37
C LYS A 98 -2.17 9.26 14.57
N PHE A 99 -2.08 7.97 14.24
CA PHE A 99 -0.90 7.15 14.48
C PHE A 99 -0.09 6.86 13.22
N LEU A 100 -0.34 7.57 12.11
CA LEU A 100 0.29 7.32 10.81
C LEU A 100 1.83 7.46 10.84
N ASN A 101 2.32 8.41 11.63
CA ASN A 101 3.75 8.76 11.70
C ASN A 101 4.50 8.03 12.83
N LEU A 102 3.80 7.24 13.65
CA LEU A 102 4.50 6.41 14.63
C LEU A 102 5.27 5.31 13.89
N LYS A 103 6.47 5.02 14.36
CA LYS A 103 7.22 3.85 13.89
C LYS A 103 6.56 2.57 14.41
N ASP A 104 6.86 1.44 13.77
CA ASP A 104 6.45 0.10 14.21
C ASP A 104 4.93 -0.10 14.39
N ARG A 105 4.11 0.61 13.60
CA ARG A 105 2.66 0.37 13.54
C ARG A 105 2.32 -1.04 13.04
N LEU A 106 3.15 -1.56 12.14
CA LEU A 106 3.03 -2.86 11.54
C LEU A 106 4.28 -3.65 11.90
N ILE A 107 4.10 -4.72 12.67
CA ILE A 107 5.17 -5.63 13.09
C ILE A 107 4.93 -6.96 12.40
N PHE A 108 5.91 -7.41 11.63
CA PHE A 108 5.79 -8.63 10.84
C PHE A 108 6.49 -9.77 11.58
N LEU A 109 5.74 -10.81 11.95
CA LEU A 109 6.23 -11.95 12.70
C LEU A 109 5.93 -13.25 11.94
N SER A 110 6.81 -14.23 12.06
CA SER A 110 6.61 -15.57 11.52
C SER A 110 6.06 -16.48 12.62
N GLU A 111 4.90 -17.10 12.39
CA GLU A 111 4.30 -18.09 13.31
C GLU A 111 5.25 -19.29 13.53
N SER A 112 6.02 -19.69 12.51
CA SER A 112 7.02 -20.76 12.62
C SER A 112 8.14 -20.43 13.62
N LYS A 113 8.49 -19.15 13.78
CA LYS A 113 9.47 -18.67 14.76
C LYS A 113 8.85 -18.37 16.13
N TYR A 114 7.55 -18.08 16.18
CA TYR A 114 6.80 -17.75 17.39
C TYR A 114 5.49 -18.56 17.47
N PRO A 115 5.57 -19.89 17.68
CA PRO A 115 4.41 -20.76 17.59
C PRO A 115 3.33 -20.39 18.61
N GLY A 116 2.08 -20.35 18.17
CA GLY A 116 0.91 -20.07 18.98
C GLY A 116 0.52 -18.60 19.05
N PHE A 117 1.35 -17.67 18.61
CA PHE A 117 1.07 -16.24 18.73
C PHE A 117 -0.17 -15.83 17.91
N PHE A 118 -0.26 -16.30 16.67
CA PHE A 118 -1.40 -16.02 15.78
C PHE A 118 -2.58 -16.98 15.97
N ARG A 119 -2.58 -17.79 17.03
CA ARG A 119 -3.69 -18.69 17.35
C ARG A 119 -4.51 -18.11 18.49
N ASP A 120 -5.81 -18.36 18.46
CA ASP A 120 -6.70 -18.06 19.57
C ASP A 120 -7.14 -19.37 20.21
N SER A 121 -7.31 -19.42 21.53
CA SER A 121 -7.76 -20.65 22.21
C SER A 121 -9.16 -21.10 21.77
N ASN A 122 -9.96 -20.17 21.24
CA ASN A 122 -11.32 -20.39 20.77
C ASN A 122 -11.45 -20.48 19.24
N ASP A 123 -10.35 -20.37 18.50
CA ASP A 123 -10.36 -20.46 17.04
C ASP A 123 -9.27 -21.43 16.55
N SER A 124 -9.67 -22.42 15.75
CA SER A 124 -8.74 -23.40 15.18
C SER A 124 -7.86 -22.81 14.09
N GLU A 125 -8.28 -21.71 13.47
CA GLU A 125 -7.57 -21.09 12.36
C GLU A 125 -6.44 -20.17 12.84
N ILE A 126 -5.36 -20.13 12.07
CA ILE A 126 -4.25 -19.22 12.30
C ILE A 126 -4.66 -17.85 11.74
N ARG A 127 -4.60 -16.82 12.58
CA ARG A 127 -4.89 -15.44 12.19
C ARG A 127 -3.81 -14.87 11.27
N ILE A 128 -4.24 -14.05 10.31
CA ILE A 128 -3.32 -13.31 9.44
C ILE A 128 -2.77 -12.07 10.16
N ALA A 129 -3.57 -11.43 11.00
CA ALA A 129 -3.16 -10.29 11.80
C ALA A 129 -3.80 -10.33 13.20
N LYS A 130 -3.17 -9.64 14.15
CA LYS A 130 -3.67 -9.44 15.52
C LYS A 130 -3.27 -8.05 16.04
N THR A 131 -4.12 -7.47 16.88
CA THR A 131 -3.87 -6.19 17.58
C THR A 131 -4.52 -6.20 18.96
N ALA A 132 -4.08 -5.30 19.85
CA ALA A 132 -4.79 -5.02 21.09
C ALA A 132 -6.01 -4.11 20.85
N PHE A 133 -6.97 -4.13 21.78
CA PHE A 133 -8.11 -3.20 21.88
C PHE A 133 -7.71 -1.79 22.37
N ILE A 134 -6.53 -1.31 21.98
CA ILE A 134 -5.95 -0.05 22.44
C ILE A 134 -5.64 0.82 21.21
N PRO A 135 -6.17 2.05 21.13
CA PRO A 135 -5.83 2.98 20.06
C PRO A 135 -4.32 3.20 19.97
N GLY A 136 -3.73 2.91 18.83
CA GLY A 136 -2.28 3.05 18.69
C GLY A 136 -1.49 1.84 19.18
N ALA A 137 -2.12 0.68 19.42
CA ALA A 137 -1.39 -0.58 19.55
C ALA A 137 -0.78 -1.00 18.19
N PRO A 138 0.42 -1.60 18.14
CA PRO A 138 0.94 -2.21 16.94
C PRO A 138 -0.01 -3.29 16.40
N ILE A 139 -0.08 -3.40 15.07
CA ILE A 139 -0.75 -4.47 14.37
C ILE A 139 0.32 -5.49 13.98
N PHE A 140 0.19 -6.70 14.49
CA PHE A 140 1.07 -7.80 14.17
C PHE A 140 0.54 -8.53 12.95
N VAL A 141 1.39 -8.82 11.97
CA VAL A 141 1.00 -9.48 10.72
C VAL A 141 1.84 -10.75 10.54
N ASN A 142 1.16 -11.85 10.24
CA ASN A 142 1.74 -13.18 10.13
C ASN A 142 2.39 -13.39 8.76
N LEU A 143 3.72 -13.26 8.71
CA LEU A 143 4.54 -13.40 7.50
C LEU A 143 4.32 -14.73 6.77
N ASP A 144 4.09 -15.82 7.51
CA ASP A 144 4.01 -17.16 6.94
C ASP A 144 2.76 -17.33 6.07
N LEU A 145 1.73 -16.52 6.30
CA LEU A 145 0.49 -16.54 5.51
C LEU A 145 0.51 -15.52 4.35
N LEU A 146 1.47 -14.58 4.35
CA LEU A 146 1.60 -13.55 3.31
C LEU A 146 2.34 -14.02 2.05
N TYR A 147 3.06 -15.13 2.17
CA TYR A 147 3.87 -15.70 1.09
C TYR A 147 3.47 -17.16 0.85
N ILE A 148 3.16 -17.50 -0.39
CA ILE A 148 3.00 -18.89 -0.85
C ILE A 148 4.09 -19.14 -1.89
N ASP A 149 4.92 -20.15 -1.67
CA ASP A 149 6.09 -20.46 -2.52
C ASP A 149 7.00 -19.24 -2.76
N ASN A 150 7.27 -18.46 -1.71
CA ASN A 150 8.03 -17.20 -1.73
C ASN A 150 7.44 -16.10 -2.62
N LYS A 151 6.16 -16.21 -3.00
CA LYS A 151 5.45 -15.17 -3.76
C LYS A 151 4.38 -14.50 -2.89
N PRO A 152 4.20 -13.17 -2.98
CA PRO A 152 3.07 -12.47 -2.40
C PRO A 152 1.75 -13.18 -2.71
N SER A 153 0.98 -13.53 -1.67
CA SER A 153 -0.30 -14.24 -1.81
C SER A 153 -1.52 -13.35 -1.61
N ILE A 154 -1.32 -12.11 -1.15
CA ILE A 154 -2.39 -11.22 -0.70
C ILE A 154 -2.48 -9.95 -1.55
N GLU A 155 -3.71 -9.58 -1.91
CA GLU A 155 -3.98 -8.38 -2.70
C GLU A 155 -4.13 -7.13 -1.83
N PHE A 156 -3.83 -5.96 -2.40
CA PHE A 156 -3.96 -4.66 -1.75
C PHE A 156 -5.34 -4.43 -1.10
N SER A 157 -6.41 -4.79 -1.80
CA SER A 157 -7.79 -4.61 -1.30
C SER A 157 -8.08 -5.50 -0.08
N THR A 158 -7.49 -6.70 -0.03
CA THR A 158 -7.52 -7.60 1.13
C THR A 158 -6.67 -7.05 2.29
N MET A 159 -5.50 -6.46 2.01
CA MET A 159 -4.72 -5.78 3.05
C MET A 159 -5.53 -4.64 3.69
N ILE A 160 -6.24 -3.85 2.87
CA ILE A 160 -7.13 -2.79 3.36
C ILE A 160 -8.23 -3.37 4.26
N ALA A 161 -8.88 -4.46 3.85
CA ALA A 161 -9.90 -5.12 4.66
C ALA A 161 -9.36 -5.60 6.02
N LEU A 162 -8.18 -6.25 6.03
CA LEU A 162 -7.51 -6.68 7.27
C LEU A 162 -7.18 -5.48 8.16
N LEU A 163 -6.66 -4.39 7.60
CA LEU A 163 -6.33 -3.20 8.37
C LEU A 163 -7.57 -2.54 8.98
N VAL A 164 -8.70 -2.52 8.25
CA VAL A 164 -10.00 -2.09 8.80
C VAL A 164 -10.41 -2.96 9.98
N HIS A 165 -10.23 -4.28 9.86
CA HIS A 165 -10.53 -5.22 10.94
C HIS A 165 -9.70 -4.90 12.20
N GLU A 166 -8.38 -4.86 12.06
CA GLU A 166 -7.49 -4.62 13.20
C GLU A 166 -7.71 -3.23 13.83
N LEU A 167 -7.87 -2.18 13.02
CA LEU A 167 -8.17 -0.84 13.54
C LEU A 167 -9.57 -0.74 14.15
N GLY A 168 -10.50 -1.59 13.72
CA GLY A 168 -11.81 -1.76 14.32
C GLY A 168 -11.73 -2.22 15.79
N HIS A 169 -10.84 -3.17 16.08
CA HIS A 169 -10.54 -3.55 17.46
C HIS A 169 -9.97 -2.39 18.28
N GLN A 170 -9.10 -1.58 17.68
CA GLN A 170 -8.52 -0.41 18.35
C GLN A 170 -9.54 0.67 18.71
N ILE A 171 -10.72 0.71 18.06
CA ILE A 171 -11.83 1.59 18.44
C ILE A 171 -12.89 0.91 19.33
N GLY A 172 -12.61 -0.30 19.80
CA GLY A 172 -13.44 -1.04 20.75
C GLY A 172 -14.52 -1.94 20.14
N VAL A 173 -14.51 -2.18 18.82
CA VAL A 173 -15.43 -3.15 18.21
C VAL A 173 -14.92 -4.56 18.49
N LYS A 174 -15.72 -5.37 19.21
CA LYS A 174 -15.35 -6.74 19.60
C LYS A 174 -15.78 -7.82 18.62
N SER A 175 -16.75 -7.52 17.75
CA SER A 175 -17.32 -8.51 16.84
C SER A 175 -16.44 -8.69 15.61
N HIS A 176 -15.80 -9.85 15.46
CA HIS A 176 -15.02 -10.20 14.25
C HIS A 176 -15.91 -10.16 13.01
N SER A 177 -17.09 -10.78 13.05
CA SER A 177 -18.02 -10.82 11.91
C SER A 177 -18.42 -9.43 11.43
N GLU A 178 -18.58 -8.47 12.34
CA GLU A 178 -18.91 -7.10 11.97
C GLU A 178 -17.73 -6.41 11.26
N LEU A 179 -16.53 -6.62 11.78
CA LEU A 179 -15.31 -6.06 11.22
C LEU A 179 -14.92 -6.68 9.88
N ASP A 180 -15.17 -7.98 9.71
CA ASP A 180 -15.02 -8.68 8.44
C ASP A 180 -16.02 -8.18 7.39
N GLU A 181 -17.28 -7.97 7.78
CA GLU A 181 -18.29 -7.37 6.90
C GLU A 181 -17.90 -5.95 6.49
N MET A 182 -17.44 -5.12 7.43
CA MET A 182 -16.94 -3.77 7.12
C MET A 182 -15.73 -3.82 6.18
N GLY A 183 -14.77 -4.71 6.44
CA GLY A 183 -13.62 -4.93 5.57
C GLY A 183 -14.03 -5.35 4.15
N ALA A 184 -14.98 -6.29 4.03
CA ALA A 184 -15.51 -6.76 2.76
C ALA A 184 -16.24 -5.65 2.00
N LYS A 185 -17.10 -4.86 2.65
CA LYS A 185 -17.78 -3.72 2.03
C LYS A 185 -16.80 -2.69 1.46
N LEU A 186 -15.75 -2.34 2.22
CA LEU A 186 -14.74 -1.39 1.73
C LEU A 186 -13.90 -1.99 0.59
N ARG A 187 -13.59 -3.29 0.67
CA ARG A 187 -12.92 -4.02 -0.42
C ARG A 187 -13.76 -3.98 -1.69
N ASP A 188 -15.04 -4.29 -1.60
CA ASP A 188 -15.96 -4.29 -2.73
C ASP A 188 -16.02 -2.89 -3.37
N TYR A 189 -16.18 -1.85 -2.56
CA TYR A 189 -16.12 -0.45 -3.00
C TYR A 189 -14.84 -0.13 -3.77
N LEU A 190 -13.67 -0.58 -3.28
CA LEU A 190 -12.39 -0.38 -3.99
C LEU A 190 -12.34 -1.14 -5.31
N THR A 191 -12.88 -2.35 -5.36
CA THR A 191 -12.83 -3.22 -6.55
C THR A 191 -13.82 -2.81 -7.63
N GLN A 192 -14.91 -2.11 -7.30
CA GLN A 192 -15.96 -1.71 -8.24
C GLN A 192 -15.45 -0.88 -9.43
N ASP A 193 -14.42 -0.06 -9.23
CA ASP A 193 -13.78 0.73 -10.31
C ASP A 193 -12.30 0.37 -10.49
N THR A 194 -11.97 -0.89 -10.16
CA THR A 194 -10.66 -1.46 -10.44
C THR A 194 -10.65 -2.07 -11.83
N ARG A 195 -9.70 -1.66 -12.66
CA ARG A 195 -9.39 -2.32 -13.94
C ARG A 195 -8.04 -3.00 -13.84
N VAL A 196 -8.01 -4.29 -14.15
CA VAL A 196 -6.77 -5.06 -14.27
C VAL A 196 -6.62 -5.46 -15.72
N ASN A 197 -5.58 -4.95 -16.38
CA ASN A 197 -5.22 -5.34 -17.73
C ASN A 197 -3.93 -6.15 -17.67
N SER A 198 -3.99 -7.40 -18.10
CA SER A 198 -2.84 -8.32 -18.06
C SER A 198 -2.34 -8.64 -19.47
N TYR A 199 -1.03 -8.86 -19.61
CA TYR A 199 -0.38 -9.27 -20.85
C TYR A 199 0.70 -10.31 -20.54
N ASP A 200 0.72 -11.40 -21.29
CA ASP A 200 1.76 -12.43 -21.18
C ASP A 200 2.97 -12.06 -22.05
N VAL A 201 4.14 -11.95 -21.42
CA VAL A 201 5.43 -11.74 -22.07
C VAL A 201 6.28 -12.98 -21.81
N ASN A 202 6.26 -13.93 -22.75
CA ASN A 202 7.05 -15.17 -22.70
C ASN A 202 6.85 -16.00 -21.41
N GLY A 203 5.61 -16.11 -20.93
CA GLY A 203 5.25 -16.82 -19.70
C GLY A 203 5.36 -15.96 -18.44
N LEU A 204 5.81 -14.71 -18.54
CA LEU A 204 5.80 -13.73 -17.45
C LEU A 204 4.62 -12.77 -17.61
N MET A 205 3.84 -12.61 -16.55
CA MET A 205 2.66 -11.77 -16.59
C MET A 205 3.02 -10.31 -16.25
N ALA A 206 2.78 -9.41 -17.21
CA ALA A 206 2.74 -7.97 -17.00
C ALA A 206 1.30 -7.54 -16.69
N GLN A 207 1.08 -6.73 -15.67
CA GLN A 207 -0.25 -6.20 -15.36
C GLN A 207 -0.20 -4.70 -15.09
N VAL A 208 -1.21 -3.99 -15.58
CA VAL A 208 -1.52 -2.63 -15.13
C VAL A 208 -2.83 -2.68 -14.36
N ARG A 209 -2.80 -2.22 -13.12
CA ARG A 209 -3.94 -2.12 -12.23
C ARG A 209 -4.26 -0.64 -12.01
N ILE A 210 -5.50 -0.27 -12.30
CA ILE A 210 -6.02 1.10 -12.19
C ILE A 210 -7.14 1.10 -11.16
N PHE A 211 -7.08 2.04 -10.22
CA PHE A 211 -8.17 2.35 -9.29
C PHE A 211 -8.61 3.78 -9.53
N ASN A 212 -9.73 3.97 -10.25
CA ASN A 212 -10.31 5.29 -10.41
C ASN A 212 -11.06 5.68 -9.13
N LEU A 213 -10.71 6.84 -8.59
CA LEU A 213 -11.34 7.36 -7.38
C LEU A 213 -12.44 8.35 -7.81
N GLN A 214 -13.68 8.09 -7.39
CA GLN A 214 -14.90 8.78 -7.83
C GLN A 214 -15.03 10.26 -7.37
N LYS A 215 -13.92 10.93 -6.99
CA LYS A 215 -13.90 12.30 -6.49
C LYS A 215 -13.04 13.23 -7.33
N VAL A 216 -13.54 14.44 -7.58
CA VAL A 216 -13.01 15.42 -8.53
C VAL A 216 -11.56 15.86 -8.24
N ASP A 217 -11.14 15.96 -6.99
CA ASP A 217 -9.80 16.38 -6.58
C ASP A 217 -8.85 15.19 -6.30
N PHE A 218 -9.18 14.00 -6.83
CA PHE A 218 -8.40 12.79 -6.60
C PHE A 218 -7.76 12.26 -7.87
N ASN A 219 -6.61 11.62 -7.68
CA ASN A 219 -5.84 10.96 -8.72
C ASN A 219 -6.18 9.47 -8.69
N ALA A 220 -6.40 8.87 -9.86
CA ALA A 220 -6.45 7.42 -9.95
C ALA A 220 -5.14 6.81 -9.43
N GLU A 221 -5.23 5.71 -8.69
CA GLU A 221 -4.04 4.97 -8.26
C GLU A 221 -3.69 3.94 -9.33
N VAL A 222 -2.45 3.97 -9.81
CA VAL A 222 -2.00 3.17 -10.95
C VAL A 222 -0.76 2.40 -10.56
N PHE A 223 -0.79 1.09 -10.78
CA PHE A 223 0.31 0.19 -10.48
C PHE A 223 0.64 -0.63 -11.72
N PHE A 224 1.92 -0.78 -12.00
CA PHE A 224 2.41 -1.77 -12.94
C PHE A 224 3.05 -2.91 -12.17
N SER A 225 2.71 -4.16 -12.48
CA SER A 225 3.39 -5.32 -11.91
C SER A 225 4.00 -6.19 -13.00
N TYR A 226 5.21 -6.69 -12.75
CA TYR A 226 5.91 -7.60 -13.64
C TYR A 226 6.82 -8.53 -12.84
N ASN A 227 6.66 -9.83 -13.04
CA ASN A 227 7.42 -10.88 -12.33
C ASN A 227 7.45 -10.66 -10.80
N GLY A 228 6.28 -10.37 -10.23
CA GLY A 228 6.12 -10.06 -8.81
C GLY A 228 6.57 -8.66 -8.39
N THR A 229 7.37 -7.93 -9.17
CA THR A 229 7.76 -6.54 -8.84
C THR A 229 6.60 -5.59 -9.11
N ILE A 230 6.26 -4.72 -8.16
CA ILE A 230 5.21 -3.70 -8.29
C ILE A 230 5.84 -2.31 -8.37
N ILE A 231 5.41 -1.51 -9.34
CA ILE A 231 5.89 -0.17 -9.61
C ILE A 231 4.70 0.80 -9.55
N PRO A 232 4.61 1.68 -8.52
CA PRO A 232 3.57 2.68 -8.46
C PRO A 232 3.80 3.76 -9.52
N LEU A 233 2.79 4.04 -10.35
CA LEU A 233 2.86 4.99 -11.45
C LEU A 233 2.13 6.31 -11.17
N THR A 234 1.26 6.35 -10.15
CA THR A 234 0.42 7.52 -9.82
C THR A 234 1.22 8.82 -9.70
N SER A 235 2.31 8.81 -8.92
CA SER A 235 3.12 10.01 -8.66
C SER A 235 3.80 10.51 -9.92
N ARG A 236 4.26 9.59 -10.78
CA ARG A 236 4.92 9.89 -12.05
C ARG A 236 3.95 10.44 -13.09
N ILE A 237 2.74 9.86 -13.19
CA ILE A 237 1.68 10.43 -14.03
C ILE A 237 1.36 11.85 -13.56
N ARG A 238 1.13 12.02 -12.24
CA ARG A 238 0.77 13.31 -11.66
C ARG A 238 1.82 14.40 -11.88
N SER A 239 3.12 14.08 -11.82
CA SER A 239 4.18 15.07 -12.01
C SER A 239 4.25 15.64 -13.44
N GLU A 240 3.72 14.91 -14.42
CA GLU A 240 3.67 15.33 -15.83
C GLU A 240 2.36 16.08 -16.17
N LEU A 241 1.41 16.15 -15.23
CA LEU A 241 0.14 16.81 -15.44
C LEU A 241 0.27 18.33 -15.33
N THR A 242 -0.27 18.99 -16.35
CA THR A 242 -0.46 20.43 -16.42
C THR A 242 -1.88 20.70 -16.90
N CYS A 243 -2.38 21.91 -16.78
CA CYS A 243 -3.68 22.32 -17.35
C CYS A 243 -3.45 23.34 -18.47
N LYS A 244 -4.25 23.30 -19.55
CA LYS A 244 -4.04 24.15 -20.73
C LYS A 244 -4.25 25.64 -20.42
N ARG A 245 -5.13 25.97 -19.46
CA ARG A 245 -5.41 27.36 -19.08
C ARG A 245 -4.31 27.92 -18.19
N LYS A 246 -3.93 29.18 -18.39
CA LYS A 246 -3.01 29.89 -17.48
C LYS A 246 -3.63 29.98 -16.07
N LYS A 247 -2.78 30.01 -15.04
CA LYS A 247 -3.20 30.12 -13.63
C LYS A 247 -4.18 29.03 -13.20
N SER A 248 -3.92 27.79 -13.63
CA SER A 248 -4.72 26.64 -13.24
C SER A 248 -3.86 25.49 -12.75
N LEU A 249 -4.46 24.61 -11.95
CA LEU A 249 -3.81 23.48 -11.31
C LEU A 249 -4.52 22.18 -11.68
N ALA A 250 -3.76 21.15 -12.03
CA ALA A 250 -4.29 19.79 -12.13
C ALA A 250 -4.54 19.26 -10.72
N ILE A 251 -5.80 19.04 -10.38
CA ILE A 251 -6.22 18.63 -9.03
C ILE A 251 -6.51 17.13 -8.95
N GLY A 252 -6.71 16.46 -10.08
CA GLY A 252 -7.00 15.03 -10.12
C GLY A 252 -6.98 14.47 -11.54
N PHE A 253 -7.03 13.15 -11.66
CA PHE A 253 -7.18 12.47 -12.95
C PHE A 253 -7.86 11.10 -12.80
N GLU A 254 -8.48 10.66 -13.88
CA GLU A 254 -9.02 9.30 -14.05
C GLU A 254 -8.43 8.67 -15.32
N ILE A 255 -8.37 7.33 -15.35
CA ILE A 255 -7.94 6.58 -16.53
C ILE A 255 -9.13 5.83 -17.12
N ALA A 256 -9.38 6.03 -18.40
CA ALA A 256 -10.43 5.39 -19.16
C ALA A 256 -9.86 4.67 -20.39
N ASN A 257 -10.60 3.70 -20.91
CA ASN A 257 -10.24 2.92 -22.11
C ASN A 257 -8.79 2.35 -22.12
N PRO A 258 -8.31 1.75 -21.03
CA PRO A 258 -6.97 1.16 -21.01
C PRO A 258 -6.88 -0.06 -21.91
N HIS A 259 -5.81 -0.17 -22.68
CA HIS A 259 -5.51 -1.33 -23.51
C HIS A 259 -4.01 -1.48 -23.80
N TRP A 260 -3.59 -2.72 -23.97
CA TRP A 260 -2.24 -3.05 -24.42
C TRP A 260 -2.09 -2.82 -25.93
N GLU A 261 -0.95 -2.29 -26.34
CA GLU A 261 -0.52 -2.33 -27.74
C GLU A 261 0.08 -3.69 -28.09
N ARG A 262 0.25 -3.94 -29.39
CA ARG A 262 1.05 -5.08 -29.84
C ARG A 262 2.48 -4.91 -29.36
N PHE A 263 3.01 -5.98 -28.79
CA PHE A 263 4.40 -6.11 -28.39
C PHE A 263 5.34 -5.85 -29.57
N ARG A 264 6.40 -5.07 -29.35
CA ARG A 264 7.40 -4.70 -30.36
C ARG A 264 8.81 -4.97 -29.85
N SER A 265 9.75 -5.20 -30.76
CA SER A 265 11.17 -5.34 -30.44
C SER A 265 11.97 -4.33 -31.25
N ASP A 266 12.90 -3.64 -30.59
CA ASP A 266 13.87 -2.74 -31.22
C ASP A 266 15.25 -3.03 -30.64
N ARG A 267 16.17 -3.53 -31.48
CA ARG A 267 17.58 -3.83 -31.11
C ARG A 267 17.73 -4.69 -29.86
N GLY A 268 16.85 -5.70 -29.69
CA GLY A 268 16.87 -6.60 -28.54
C GLY A 268 16.20 -6.04 -27.27
N VAL A 269 15.75 -4.78 -27.29
CA VAL A 269 14.86 -4.24 -26.26
C VAL A 269 13.42 -4.52 -26.68
N PHE A 270 12.68 -5.16 -25.79
CA PHE A 270 11.26 -5.39 -25.96
C PHE A 270 10.45 -4.22 -25.40
N ILE A 271 9.43 -3.80 -26.14
CA ILE A 271 8.59 -2.67 -25.78
C ILE A 271 7.14 -3.16 -25.71
N LEU A 272 6.57 -3.09 -24.51
CA LEU A 272 5.15 -3.29 -24.29
C LEU A 272 4.49 -1.93 -24.10
N GLY A 273 3.74 -1.49 -25.12
CA GLY A 273 2.98 -0.25 -25.06
C GLY A 273 1.65 -0.45 -24.33
N TYR A 274 1.25 0.54 -23.55
CA TYR A 274 -0.06 0.60 -22.89
C TYR A 274 -0.64 1.99 -23.10
N ASN A 275 -1.83 2.02 -23.70
CA ASN A 275 -2.55 3.24 -24.02
C ASN A 275 -3.79 3.37 -23.17
N ALA A 276 -4.11 4.58 -22.76
CA ALA A 276 -5.36 4.91 -22.13
C ALA A 276 -5.74 6.37 -22.39
N TRP A 277 -7.01 6.71 -22.16
CA TRP A 277 -7.44 8.10 -22.06
C TRP A 277 -7.27 8.57 -20.63
N LEU A 278 -6.64 9.73 -20.46
CA LEU A 278 -6.41 10.38 -19.19
C LEU A 278 -7.33 11.58 -19.09
N ARG A 279 -8.29 11.50 -18.17
CA ARG A 279 -9.25 12.57 -17.90
C ARG A 279 -8.72 13.43 -16.77
N VAL A 280 -8.11 14.56 -17.09
CA VAL A 280 -7.47 15.47 -16.13
C VAL A 280 -8.47 16.51 -15.65
N ARG A 281 -8.55 16.71 -14.34
CA ARG A 281 -9.42 17.71 -13.71
C ARG A 281 -8.59 18.92 -13.31
N CYS A 282 -9.05 20.08 -13.74
CA CYS A 282 -8.32 21.34 -13.64
C CYS A 282 -9.11 22.37 -12.84
N LEU A 283 -8.45 23.04 -11.89
CA LEU A 283 -8.99 24.13 -11.08
C LEU A 283 -8.39 25.47 -11.54
N GLU A 284 -9.23 26.43 -11.91
CA GLU A 284 -8.80 27.81 -12.17
C GLU A 284 -8.73 28.59 -10.86
N LEU A 285 -7.54 29.09 -10.53
CA LEU A 285 -7.27 29.65 -9.20
C LEU A 285 -8.03 30.95 -8.90
N ASN A 286 -8.42 31.71 -9.93
CA ASN A 286 -9.11 32.98 -9.74
C ASN A 286 -10.62 32.81 -9.52
N THR A 287 -11.23 31.85 -10.20
CA THR A 287 -12.69 31.65 -10.25
C THR A 287 -13.14 30.45 -9.42
N SER A 288 -12.21 29.58 -9.03
CA SER A 288 -12.48 28.25 -8.48
C SER A 288 -13.30 27.35 -9.41
N ALA A 289 -13.39 27.68 -10.70
CA ALA A 289 -14.06 26.85 -11.68
C ALA A 289 -13.28 25.56 -11.93
N ILE A 290 -13.99 24.44 -12.01
CA ILE A 290 -13.42 23.14 -12.35
C ILE A 290 -13.87 22.75 -13.76
N TRP A 291 -12.93 22.30 -14.59
CA TRP A 291 -13.22 21.66 -15.87
C TRP A 291 -12.38 20.41 -16.05
N THR A 292 -12.66 19.70 -17.13
CA THR A 292 -11.99 18.46 -17.49
C THR A 292 -11.28 18.61 -18.83
N GLU A 293 -10.08 18.05 -18.95
CA GLU A 293 -9.31 17.92 -20.18
C GLU A 293 -9.02 16.43 -20.42
N ASP A 294 -9.47 15.89 -21.55
CA ASP A 294 -9.09 14.55 -21.97
C ASP A 294 -7.75 14.59 -22.73
N ARG A 295 -6.88 13.62 -22.45
CA ARG A 295 -5.53 13.47 -22.99
C ARG A 295 -5.24 12.01 -23.29
N ASP A 296 -4.23 11.75 -24.11
CA ASP A 296 -3.75 10.37 -24.30
C ASP A 296 -2.61 10.07 -23.34
N LEU A 297 -2.72 8.98 -22.58
CA LEU A 297 -1.65 8.41 -21.77
C LEU A 297 -1.02 7.25 -22.53
N LEU A 298 0.28 7.35 -22.77
CA LEU A 298 1.11 6.28 -23.34
C LEU A 298 2.18 5.88 -22.33
N LEU A 299 2.19 4.61 -21.96
CA LEU A 299 3.21 3.98 -21.13
C LEU A 299 3.94 2.93 -21.96
N ASN A 300 5.24 3.09 -22.16
CA ASN A 300 6.08 2.10 -22.83
C ASN A 300 6.98 1.43 -21.79
N PHE A 301 6.68 0.18 -21.48
CA PHE A 301 7.50 -0.65 -20.61
C PHE A 301 8.59 -1.31 -21.44
N HIS A 302 9.85 -1.07 -21.09
CA HIS A 302 11.01 -1.63 -21.76
C HIS A 302 11.55 -2.82 -20.99
N PHE A 303 11.83 -3.90 -21.71
CA PHE A 303 12.40 -5.13 -21.16
C PHE A 303 13.64 -5.53 -21.95
N TYR A 304 14.59 -6.14 -21.26
CA TYR A 304 15.76 -6.76 -21.86
C TYR A 304 15.96 -8.12 -21.20
N ASP A 305 16.07 -9.18 -22.00
CA ASP A 305 16.21 -10.56 -21.50
C ASP A 305 15.16 -10.95 -20.43
N ASN A 306 13.89 -10.60 -20.68
CA ASN A 306 12.76 -10.81 -19.76
C ASN A 306 12.89 -10.10 -18.39
N GLU A 307 13.81 -9.15 -18.24
CA GLU A 307 13.88 -8.27 -17.08
C GLU A 307 13.30 -6.89 -17.40
N TYR A 308 12.60 -6.30 -16.44
CA TYR A 308 12.12 -4.92 -16.56
C TYR A 308 13.30 -3.94 -16.50
N LEU A 309 13.45 -3.13 -17.54
CA LEU A 309 14.54 -2.17 -17.66
C LEU A 309 14.09 -0.76 -17.29
N SER A 310 13.01 -0.27 -17.90
CA SER A 310 12.56 1.11 -17.71
C SER A 310 11.12 1.33 -18.17
N LEU A 311 10.59 2.52 -17.85
CA LEU A 311 9.30 3.01 -18.31
C LEU A 311 9.50 4.37 -18.98
N ASP A 312 9.02 4.54 -20.21
CA ASP A 312 8.80 5.82 -20.87
C ASP A 312 7.31 6.20 -20.77
N LEU A 313 7.01 7.39 -20.27
CA LEU A 313 5.65 7.88 -20.03
C LEU A 313 5.45 9.17 -20.81
N LYS A 314 4.37 9.22 -21.60
CA LYS A 314 3.99 10.39 -22.40
C LYS A 314 2.51 10.71 -22.19
N ILE A 315 2.21 11.98 -22.01
CA ILE A 315 0.85 12.52 -21.95
C ILE A 315 0.70 13.50 -23.11
N LYS A 316 -0.24 13.25 -24.03
CA LYS A 316 -0.44 14.06 -25.25
C LYS A 316 -1.76 14.82 -25.24
#